data_AF-A0A3E2CKI7-F1
#
_entry.id   AF-A0A3E2CKI7-F1
#
_cell.length_a   1.000
_cell.length_b   1.000
_cell.length_c   1.000
_cell.angle_alpha   90.00
_cell.angle_beta   90.00
_cell.angle_gamma   90.00
#
_symmetry.space_group_name_H-M   'P 1'
#
loop_
_entity.id
_entity.type
_entity.pdbx_description
1 polymer ?
#
loop_
_entity_poly.entity_id
_entity_poly.type
_entity_poly.pdbx_seq_one_letter_code
_entity_poly.pdbx_strand_id
1 'polypeptide(L)'
;MESTKQLLFIVPLFVVIVWQWVSLKLECDSLDNRMRFNSKIMLFKYEWRNSKVSYVDPLLGLHMIIVSLRSGVAITRALSAVGQVFPCGQGMWLCSVSNALLAGDTWHEAWSSTYTRQDNFELENKSKFTNRKNLDSSEILARWLMTSLKESWCYGSSPVPVLSALAQHYERNMANIARQESSRLSVRLLLPVGLCFLPSFICIGILPTVMSLMR
;
A
#
# COMPACT_ATOMS: atom_id res chain seq x y z
N MET A 1 15.92 -55.65 35.74
CA MET A 1 15.08 -55.11 34.65
C MET A 1 14.38 -53.79 35.03
N GLU A 2 14.52 -53.28 36.25
CA GLU A 2 13.93 -51.99 36.70
C GLU A 2 14.67 -50.76 36.16
N SER A 3 16.02 -50.79 36.12
CA SER A 3 16.84 -49.62 35.75
C SER A 3 16.74 -49.21 34.28
N THR A 4 16.44 -50.14 33.37
CA THR A 4 16.29 -49.84 31.94
C THR A 4 14.99 -49.11 31.63
N LYS A 5 13.93 -49.32 32.43
CA LYS A 5 12.65 -48.61 32.29
C LYS A 5 12.72 -47.16 32.79
N GLN A 6 13.51 -46.91 33.84
CA GLN A 6 13.73 -45.56 34.39
C GLN A 6 14.56 -44.67 33.45
N LEU A 7 15.60 -45.22 32.82
CA LEU A 7 16.43 -44.51 31.85
C LEU A 7 15.64 -44.08 30.59
N LEU A 8 14.68 -44.90 30.16
CA LEU A 8 13.81 -44.61 29.00
C LEU A 8 12.86 -43.43 29.24
N PHE A 9 12.49 -43.15 30.51
CA PHE A 9 11.60 -42.04 30.87
C PHE A 9 12.34 -40.73 31.19
N ILE A 10 13.57 -40.82 31.70
CA ILE A 10 14.39 -39.67 32.10
C ILE A 10 14.97 -38.92 30.90
N VAL A 11 15.38 -39.63 29.84
CA VAL A 11 15.94 -39.03 28.63
C VAL A 11 14.95 -38.09 27.91
N PRO A 12 13.67 -38.45 27.65
CA PRO A 12 12.73 -37.54 27.02
C PRO A 12 12.37 -36.34 27.91
N LEU A 13 12.35 -36.52 29.24
CA LEU A 13 12.08 -35.45 30.20
C LEU A 13 13.22 -34.41 30.19
N PHE A 14 14.47 -34.86 30.10
CA PHE A 14 15.64 -34.00 29.99
C PHE A 14 15.69 -33.26 28.64
N VAL A 15 15.33 -33.93 27.54
CA VAL A 15 15.22 -33.30 26.21
C VAL A 15 14.13 -32.25 26.18
N VAL A 16 12.98 -32.48 26.81
CA VAL A 16 11.89 -31.49 26.94
C VAL A 16 12.34 -30.28 27.75
N ILE A 17 13.05 -30.48 28.87
CA ILE A 17 13.55 -29.37 29.70
C ILE A 17 14.59 -28.53 28.93
N VAL A 18 15.53 -29.19 28.24
CA VAL A 18 16.55 -28.50 27.44
C VAL A 18 15.92 -27.76 26.26
N TRP A 19 14.91 -28.35 25.60
CA TRP A 19 14.14 -27.72 24.53
C TRP A 19 13.33 -26.51 25.03
N GLN A 20 12.71 -26.62 26.21
CA GLN A 20 11.97 -25.55 26.88
C GLN A 20 12.90 -24.36 27.19
N TRP A 21 14.12 -24.64 27.65
CA TRP A 21 15.13 -23.63 27.98
C TRP A 21 15.68 -22.94 26.74
N VAL A 22 15.93 -23.67 25.66
CA VAL A 22 16.40 -23.12 24.38
C VAL A 22 15.32 -22.25 23.75
N SER A 23 14.04 -22.65 23.79
CA SER A 23 12.92 -21.82 23.29
C SER A 23 12.77 -20.52 24.08
N LEU A 24 12.83 -20.56 25.42
CA LEU A 24 12.74 -19.37 26.27
C LEU A 24 13.86 -18.36 26.00
N LYS A 25 15.06 -18.84 25.67
CA LYS A 25 16.22 -17.98 25.41
C LYS A 25 16.21 -17.37 24.00
N LEU A 26 15.75 -18.12 23.00
CA LEU A 26 15.52 -17.64 21.63
C LEU A 26 14.37 -16.61 21.54
N GLU A 27 13.36 -16.72 22.41
CA GLU A 27 12.22 -15.79 22.44
C GLU A 27 12.59 -14.42 23.04
N CYS A 28 13.49 -14.38 24.03
CA CYS A 28 13.86 -13.15 24.73
C CYS A 28 14.80 -12.25 23.90
N ASP A 29 15.83 -12.82 23.26
CA ASP A 29 16.77 -12.06 22.40
C ASP A 29 16.10 -11.57 21.09
N SER A 30 15.09 -12.28 20.62
CA SER A 30 14.28 -11.90 19.44
C SER A 30 13.32 -10.74 19.73
N LEU A 31 12.78 -10.66 20.95
CA LEU A 31 11.82 -9.62 21.36
C LEU A 31 12.50 -8.26 21.60
N ASP A 32 13.70 -8.22 22.19
CA ASP A 32 14.39 -6.95 22.51
C ASP A 32 14.92 -6.24 21.25
N ASN A 33 15.57 -6.98 20.34
CA ASN A 33 16.10 -6.42 19.09
C ASN A 33 14.99 -5.94 18.13
N ARG A 34 13.80 -6.54 18.20
CA ARG A 34 12.64 -6.13 17.38
C ARG A 34 11.94 -4.88 17.89
N MET A 35 11.92 -4.64 19.20
CA MET A 35 11.17 -3.52 19.77
C MET A 35 11.80 -2.17 19.40
N ARG A 36 13.14 -2.08 19.30
CA ARG A 36 13.86 -0.88 18.80
C ARG A 36 13.68 -0.61 17.32
N PHE A 37 13.56 -1.64 16.48
CA PHE A 37 13.40 -1.46 15.03
C PHE A 37 11.95 -1.05 14.67
N ASN A 38 10.98 -1.60 15.40
CA ASN A 38 9.56 -1.39 15.13
C ASN A 38 9.07 -0.01 15.56
N SER A 39 9.66 0.62 16.59
CA SER A 39 9.27 1.97 17.02
C SER A 39 9.57 3.05 15.96
N LYS A 40 10.71 2.95 15.27
CA LYS A 40 11.08 3.88 14.17
C LYS A 40 10.19 3.71 12.94
N ILE A 41 9.71 2.48 12.64
CA ILE A 41 8.85 2.21 11.48
C ILE A 41 7.38 2.50 11.79
N MET A 42 6.93 2.24 13.03
CA MET A 42 5.57 2.58 13.44
C MET A 42 5.32 4.08 13.35
N LEU A 43 6.22 4.91 13.90
CA LEU A 43 6.05 6.38 13.93
C LEU A 43 5.84 7.02 12.56
N PHE A 44 6.37 6.42 11.51
CA PHE A 44 6.26 6.97 10.16
C PHE A 44 4.99 6.53 9.42
N LYS A 45 4.27 5.51 9.92
CA LYS A 45 3.26 4.79 9.13
C LYS A 45 1.83 4.94 9.63
N TYR A 46 1.61 5.41 10.86
CA TYR A 46 0.27 5.69 11.39
C TYR A 46 -0.25 7.11 11.11
N GLU A 47 0.38 7.83 10.20
CA GLU A 47 -0.07 9.14 9.69
C GLU A 47 -1.27 9.03 8.72
N TRP A 48 -2.00 7.92 8.68
CA TRP A 48 -3.06 7.67 7.69
C TRP A 48 -4.46 8.17 8.07
N ARG A 49 -4.62 8.89 9.20
CA ARG A 49 -5.95 9.33 9.63
C ARG A 49 -6.08 10.79 10.06
N ASN A 50 -5.00 11.59 10.01
CA ASN A 50 -5.09 12.98 10.44
C ASN A 50 -4.10 13.95 9.79
N SER A 51 -3.63 13.67 8.57
CA SER A 51 -3.08 14.77 7.77
C SER A 51 -4.25 15.64 7.36
N LYS A 52 -4.35 16.87 7.89
CA LYS A 52 -5.22 17.92 7.36
C LYS A 52 -5.21 17.81 5.83
N VAL A 53 -6.33 17.40 5.22
CA VAL A 53 -6.44 17.21 3.77
C VAL A 53 -6.46 18.59 3.14
N SER A 54 -5.28 19.19 3.05
CA SER A 54 -5.01 20.42 2.32
C SER A 54 -4.62 20.12 0.87
N TYR A 55 -4.74 18.85 0.47
CA TYR A 55 -4.20 18.31 -0.75
C TYR A 55 -5.22 17.50 -1.52
N VAL A 56 -5.22 17.64 -2.84
CA VAL A 56 -6.10 16.90 -3.73
C VAL A 56 -5.54 15.49 -3.93
N ASP A 57 -6.29 14.47 -3.49
CA ASP A 57 -5.95 13.08 -3.82
C ASP A 57 -6.07 12.87 -5.35
N PRO A 58 -5.02 12.37 -6.02
CA PRO A 58 -5.07 12.16 -7.48
C PRO A 58 -6.15 11.15 -7.86
N LEU A 59 -6.45 10.18 -6.99
CA LEU A 59 -7.54 9.23 -7.21
C LEU A 59 -8.92 9.91 -7.24
N LEU A 60 -9.13 10.92 -6.39
CA LEU A 60 -10.37 11.70 -6.40
C LEU A 60 -10.50 12.46 -7.71
N GLY A 61 -9.43 13.10 -8.18
CA GLY A 61 -9.46 13.81 -9.46
C GLY A 61 -9.70 12.90 -10.65
N LEU A 62 -9.12 11.70 -10.63
CA LEU A 62 -9.37 10.67 -11.62
C LEU A 62 -10.86 10.28 -11.66
N HIS A 63 -11.48 10.06 -10.49
CA HIS A 63 -12.91 9.74 -10.39
C HIS A 63 -13.82 10.88 -10.85
N MET A 64 -13.49 12.14 -10.52
CA MET A 64 -14.27 13.28 -11.01
C MET A 64 -14.24 13.39 -12.54
N ILE A 65 -13.10 13.09 -13.17
CA ILE A 65 -12.99 13.04 -14.64
C ILE A 65 -13.79 11.86 -15.20
N ILE A 66 -13.71 10.67 -14.58
CA ILE A 66 -14.52 9.51 -14.98
C ILE A 66 -16.02 9.85 -14.95
N VAL A 67 -16.48 10.46 -13.86
CA VAL A 67 -17.89 10.86 -13.69
C VAL A 67 -18.29 11.90 -14.74
N SER A 68 -17.44 12.89 -15.00
CA SER A 68 -17.69 13.93 -16.01
C SER A 68 -17.71 13.37 -17.44
N LEU A 69 -16.85 12.41 -17.77
CA LEU A 69 -16.86 11.76 -19.08
C LEU A 69 -18.08 10.84 -19.24
N ARG A 70 -18.50 10.18 -18.16
CA ARG A 70 -19.69 9.30 -18.15
C ARG A 70 -20.99 10.08 -18.37
N SER A 71 -21.05 11.36 -18.02
CA SER A 71 -22.18 12.23 -18.35
C SER A 71 -22.22 12.69 -19.81
N GLY A 72 -21.24 12.27 -20.63
CA GLY A 72 -21.18 12.57 -22.06
C GLY A 72 -20.46 13.88 -22.40
N VAL A 73 -19.73 14.46 -21.45
CA VAL A 73 -18.95 15.68 -21.69
C VAL A 73 -17.66 15.34 -22.47
N ALA A 74 -17.28 16.20 -23.41
CA ALA A 74 -16.03 16.07 -24.15
C ALA A 74 -14.80 16.13 -23.23
N ILE A 75 -13.69 15.48 -23.62
CA ILE A 75 -12.48 15.34 -22.80
C ILE A 75 -11.97 16.69 -22.29
N THR A 76 -11.80 17.69 -23.16
CA THR A 76 -11.35 19.04 -22.78
C THR A 76 -12.30 19.71 -21.79
N ARG A 77 -13.61 19.64 -22.04
CA ARG A 77 -14.60 20.23 -21.14
C ARG A 77 -14.66 19.51 -19.79
N ALA A 78 -14.43 18.20 -19.74
CA ALA A 78 -14.29 17.45 -18.48
C ALA A 78 -13.05 17.90 -17.69
N LEU A 79 -11.91 18.07 -18.36
CA LEU A 79 -10.67 18.58 -17.74
C LEU A 79 -10.85 19.99 -17.17
N SER A 80 -11.43 20.91 -17.95
CA SER A 80 -11.70 22.28 -17.49
C SER A 80 -12.70 22.33 -16.33
N ALA A 81 -13.79 21.56 -16.40
CA ALA A 81 -14.80 21.53 -15.35
C ALA A 81 -14.23 20.98 -14.04
N VAL A 82 -13.49 19.86 -14.09
CA VAL A 82 -12.88 19.27 -12.88
C VAL A 82 -11.76 20.18 -12.34
N GLY A 83 -10.99 20.82 -13.21
CA GLY A 83 -9.94 21.77 -12.83
C GLY A 83 -10.47 22.95 -11.99
N GLN A 84 -11.64 23.48 -12.32
CA GLN A 84 -12.27 24.58 -11.58
C GLN A 84 -12.80 24.18 -10.20
N VAL A 85 -13.07 22.89 -9.98
CA VAL A 85 -13.65 22.39 -8.72
C VAL A 85 -12.58 22.18 -7.63
N PHE A 86 -11.30 22.05 -8.00
CA PHE A 86 -10.25 21.83 -7.01
C PHE A 86 -9.96 23.09 -6.16
N PRO A 87 -9.83 22.93 -4.83
CA PRO A 87 -9.58 24.05 -3.93
C PRO A 87 -8.19 24.67 -4.15
N CYS A 88 -8.10 25.98 -3.88
CA CYS A 88 -6.85 26.75 -3.91
C CYS A 88 -6.14 26.78 -5.28
N GLY A 89 -6.89 26.66 -6.39
CA GLY A 89 -6.32 26.73 -7.73
C GLY A 89 -5.43 25.54 -8.11
N GLN A 90 -5.41 24.47 -7.30
CA GLN A 90 -4.62 23.25 -7.55
C GLN A 90 -5.02 22.53 -8.84
N GLY A 91 -6.20 22.82 -9.38
CA GLY A 91 -6.70 22.29 -10.64
C GLY A 91 -6.50 23.19 -11.86
N MET A 92 -5.93 24.39 -11.71
CA MET A 92 -5.80 25.35 -12.81
C MET A 92 -5.00 24.78 -13.98
N TRP A 93 -4.02 23.93 -13.70
CA TRP A 93 -3.26 23.25 -14.72
C TRP A 93 -4.11 22.35 -15.63
N LEU A 94 -5.21 21.75 -15.15
CA LEU A 94 -6.15 20.99 -16.00
C LEU A 94 -6.89 21.90 -16.97
N CYS A 95 -7.22 23.12 -16.53
CA CYS A 95 -7.80 24.14 -17.39
C CYS A 95 -6.78 24.59 -18.45
N SER A 96 -5.51 24.76 -18.07
CA SER A 96 -4.42 25.12 -18.99
C SER A 96 -4.20 24.04 -20.05
N VAL A 97 -4.14 22.76 -19.65
CA VAL A 97 -4.05 21.61 -20.57
C VAL A 97 -5.25 21.57 -21.50
N SER A 98 -6.47 21.75 -20.98
CA SER A 98 -7.68 21.82 -21.81
C SER A 98 -7.60 22.95 -22.83
N ASN A 99 -7.09 24.12 -22.45
CA ASN A 99 -6.97 25.26 -23.33
C ASN A 99 -5.91 25.03 -24.42
N ALA A 100 -4.78 24.41 -24.07
CA ALA A 100 -3.74 24.01 -25.01
C ALA A 100 -4.26 22.99 -26.05
N LEU A 101 -5.02 21.98 -25.61
CA LEU A 101 -5.66 21.02 -26.51
C LEU A 101 -6.69 21.68 -27.44
N LEU A 102 -7.44 22.67 -26.96
CA LEU A 102 -8.38 23.45 -27.78
C LEU A 102 -7.66 24.42 -28.74
N ALA A 103 -6.50 24.95 -28.35
CA ALA A 103 -5.66 25.80 -29.19
C ALA A 103 -4.99 25.02 -30.33
N GLY A 104 -5.01 23.68 -30.27
CA GLY A 104 -4.43 22.81 -31.29
C GLY A 104 -2.98 22.41 -31.02
N ASP A 105 -2.49 22.60 -29.79
CA ASP A 105 -1.18 22.10 -29.39
C ASP A 105 -1.12 20.57 -29.53
N THR A 106 0.08 20.06 -29.81
CA THR A 106 0.27 18.61 -29.88
C THR A 106 -0.05 17.97 -28.52
N TRP A 107 -0.53 16.73 -28.53
CA TRP A 107 -0.84 16.01 -27.28
C TRP A 107 0.31 16.06 -26.28
N HIS A 108 1.55 15.84 -26.73
CA HIS A 108 2.70 15.86 -25.83
C HIS A 108 2.99 17.27 -25.29
N GLU A 109 2.80 18.31 -26.10
CA GLU A 109 3.03 19.70 -25.71
C GLU A 109 1.99 20.17 -24.69
N ALA A 110 0.71 19.85 -24.91
CA ALA A 110 -0.38 20.22 -24.02
C ALA A 110 -0.25 19.61 -22.61
N TRP A 111 0.36 18.42 -22.50
CA TRP A 111 0.64 17.75 -21.22
C TRP A 111 2.07 17.97 -20.72
N SER A 112 2.83 18.88 -21.33
CA SER A 112 4.19 19.18 -20.91
C SER A 112 4.21 19.92 -19.56
N SER A 113 5.38 19.92 -18.92
CA SER A 113 5.54 20.55 -17.62
C SER A 113 5.26 22.05 -17.62
N THR A 114 5.22 22.72 -18.78
CA THR A 114 4.93 24.16 -18.87
C THR A 114 3.48 24.47 -18.46
N TYR A 115 2.54 23.61 -18.86
CA TYR A 115 1.14 23.74 -18.51
C TYR A 115 0.79 23.08 -17.19
N THR A 116 1.50 22.00 -16.81
CA THR A 116 1.23 21.27 -15.55
C THR A 116 1.88 21.92 -14.33
N ARG A 117 3.04 22.59 -14.49
CA ARG A 117 3.74 23.33 -13.44
C ARG A 117 3.39 24.81 -13.53
N GLN A 118 2.28 25.18 -12.92
CA GLN A 118 1.92 26.59 -12.81
C GLN A 118 2.73 27.21 -11.65
N ASP A 119 3.81 27.92 -11.99
CA ASP A 119 4.62 28.66 -11.01
C ASP A 119 3.78 29.79 -10.41
N ASN A 120 3.36 29.61 -9.16
CA ASN A 120 2.82 30.71 -8.36
C ASN A 120 4.01 31.62 -8.01
N PHE A 121 4.28 32.62 -8.87
CA PHE A 121 5.42 33.55 -8.73
C PHE A 121 5.30 34.48 -7.50
N GLU A 122 4.25 34.38 -6.70
CA GLU A 122 4.05 35.20 -5.51
C GLU A 122 3.90 34.32 -4.26
N LEU A 123 4.77 34.56 -3.26
CA LEU A 123 4.81 34.04 -1.88
C LEU A 123 5.81 32.88 -1.60
N GLU A 124 7.10 33.14 -1.84
CA GLU A 124 8.18 32.14 -1.73
C GLU A 124 8.64 31.74 -0.31
N ASN A 125 8.22 32.40 0.78
CA ASN A 125 8.98 32.30 2.05
C ASN A 125 8.40 31.43 3.20
N LYS A 126 7.29 30.71 3.05
CA LYS A 126 6.77 29.82 4.13
C LYS A 126 6.31 28.41 3.73
N SER A 127 6.21 28.09 2.44
CA SER A 127 5.45 26.92 1.94
C SER A 127 6.28 25.82 1.28
N LYS A 128 7.62 25.82 1.38
CA LYS A 128 8.48 24.89 0.62
C LYS A 128 8.20 23.40 0.87
N PHE A 129 7.80 23.01 2.08
CA PHE A 129 7.53 21.59 2.39
C PHE A 129 6.16 21.11 1.88
N THR A 130 5.12 21.93 1.99
CA THR A 130 3.76 21.59 1.53
C THR A 130 3.65 21.66 0.00
N ASN A 131 4.39 22.58 -0.63
CA ASN A 131 4.40 22.74 -2.09
C ASN A 131 5.04 21.53 -2.79
N ARG A 132 6.13 20.98 -2.24
CA ARG A 132 6.82 19.82 -2.83
C ARG A 132 5.93 18.58 -2.96
N LYS A 133 5.22 18.21 -1.88
CA LYS A 133 4.25 17.09 -1.93
C LYS A 133 3.06 17.37 -2.84
N ASN A 134 2.68 18.65 -3.01
CA ASN A 134 1.56 19.02 -3.86
C ASN A 134 1.85 18.81 -5.34
N LEU A 135 3.05 19.22 -5.73
CA LEU A 135 3.60 19.03 -7.07
C LEU A 135 3.64 17.55 -7.46
N ASP A 136 4.00 16.67 -6.52
CA ASP A 136 4.16 15.25 -6.83
C ASP A 136 2.86 14.60 -7.32
N SER A 137 1.68 14.87 -6.73
CA SER A 137 0.42 14.22 -7.18
C SER A 137 -0.39 14.97 -8.22
N SER A 138 -0.17 16.26 -8.45
CA SER A 138 -0.64 16.86 -9.71
C SER A 138 0.12 16.28 -10.89
N GLU A 139 1.43 16.05 -10.76
CA GLU A 139 2.25 15.34 -11.76
C GLU A 139 1.80 13.87 -11.92
N ILE A 140 1.48 13.15 -10.84
CA ILE A 140 0.93 11.79 -10.92
C ILE A 140 -0.41 11.77 -11.66
N LEU A 141 -1.34 12.67 -11.31
CA LEU A 141 -2.63 12.77 -12.01
C LEU A 141 -2.43 13.07 -13.49
N ALA A 142 -1.60 14.07 -13.81
CA ALA A 142 -1.32 14.47 -15.17
C ALA A 142 -0.76 13.31 -15.99
N ARG A 143 0.16 12.54 -15.42
CA ARG A 143 0.76 11.38 -16.08
C ARG A 143 -0.25 10.25 -16.30
N TRP A 144 -1.15 9.98 -15.34
CA TRP A 144 -2.23 9.00 -15.51
C TRP A 144 -3.20 9.42 -16.61
N LEU A 145 -3.63 10.68 -16.61
CA LEU A 145 -4.53 11.21 -17.63
C LEU A 145 -3.87 11.24 -19.01
N MET A 146 -2.64 11.73 -19.11
CA MET A 146 -1.88 11.78 -20.35
C MET A 146 -1.73 10.40 -21.00
N THR A 147 -1.47 9.36 -20.21
CA THR A 147 -1.28 7.99 -20.72
C THR A 147 -2.61 7.34 -21.10
N SER A 148 -3.64 7.47 -20.26
CA SER A 148 -4.94 6.83 -20.48
C SER A 148 -5.81 7.51 -21.53
N LEU A 149 -5.79 8.85 -21.62
CA LEU A 149 -6.61 9.60 -22.58
C LEU A 149 -6.02 9.64 -23.98
N LYS A 150 -4.72 9.35 -24.15
CA LYS A 150 -4.05 9.43 -25.46
C LYS A 150 -4.75 8.60 -26.52
N GLU A 151 -5.10 7.35 -26.18
CA GLU A 151 -5.77 6.45 -27.11
C GLU A 151 -7.16 6.97 -27.49
N SER A 152 -7.93 7.44 -26.50
CA SER A 152 -9.25 8.03 -26.74
C SER A 152 -9.20 9.29 -27.58
N TRP A 153 -8.14 10.10 -27.43
CA TRP A 153 -7.94 11.33 -28.20
C TRP A 153 -7.53 11.05 -29.65
N CYS A 154 -6.60 10.12 -29.87
CA CYS A 154 -6.11 9.80 -31.22
C CYS A 154 -7.09 8.95 -32.03
N TYR A 155 -7.83 8.04 -31.39
CA TYR A 155 -8.63 7.02 -32.08
C TYR A 155 -10.13 7.12 -31.78
N GLY A 156 -10.59 8.06 -30.95
CA GLY A 156 -12.01 8.23 -30.62
C GLY A 156 -12.61 7.09 -29.78
N SER A 157 -11.78 6.25 -29.16
CA SER A 157 -12.24 5.18 -28.27
C SER A 157 -12.79 5.75 -26.96
N SER A 158 -13.66 4.99 -26.27
CA SER A 158 -14.23 5.44 -24.99
C SER A 158 -13.14 5.51 -23.90
N PRO A 159 -12.88 6.67 -23.27
CA PRO A 159 -11.87 6.80 -22.21
C PRO A 159 -12.31 6.22 -20.86
N VAL A 160 -13.62 6.14 -20.62
CA VAL A 160 -14.22 5.72 -19.35
C VAL A 160 -13.77 4.32 -18.91
N PRO A 161 -13.82 3.26 -19.74
CA PRO A 161 -13.40 1.92 -19.32
C PRO A 161 -11.93 1.89 -18.90
N VAL A 162 -11.02 2.53 -19.66
CA VAL A 162 -9.59 2.57 -19.36
C VAL A 162 -9.32 3.29 -18.04
N LEU A 163 -9.92 4.47 -17.86
CA LEU A 163 -9.79 5.25 -16.62
C LEU A 163 -10.37 4.49 -15.42
N SER A 164 -11.53 3.85 -15.57
CA SER A 164 -12.16 3.08 -14.49
C SER A 164 -11.33 1.85 -14.10
N ALA A 165 -10.70 1.18 -15.07
CA ALA A 165 -9.79 0.08 -14.81
C ALA A 165 -8.53 0.56 -14.07
N LEU A 166 -7.99 1.73 -14.44
CA LEU A 166 -6.85 2.35 -13.77
C LEU A 166 -7.19 2.72 -12.31
N ALA A 167 -8.34 3.36 -12.09
CA ALA A 167 -8.83 3.69 -10.74
C ALA A 167 -9.00 2.44 -9.87
N GLN A 168 -9.70 1.42 -10.39
CA GLN A 168 -9.89 0.14 -9.68
C GLN A 168 -8.57 -0.58 -9.41
N HIS A 169 -7.64 -0.56 -10.35
CA HIS A 169 -6.32 -1.17 -10.16
C HIS A 169 -5.58 -0.52 -9.00
N TYR A 170 -5.61 0.82 -8.93
CA TYR A 170 -4.97 1.57 -7.85
C TYR A 170 -5.64 1.32 -6.49
N GLU A 171 -6.97 1.35 -6.43
CA GLU A 171 -7.72 1.03 -5.20
C GLU A 171 -7.45 -0.38 -4.69
N ARG A 172 -7.44 -1.37 -5.59
CA ARG A 172 -7.10 -2.75 -5.24
C ARG A 172 -5.67 -2.85 -4.72
N ASN A 173 -4.73 -2.13 -5.33
CA ASN A 173 -3.35 -2.10 -4.88
C ASN A 173 -3.25 -1.53 -3.46
N MET A 174 -3.94 -0.42 -3.18
CA MET A 174 -4.00 0.16 -1.82
C MET A 174 -4.61 -0.82 -0.82
N ALA A 175 -5.71 -1.49 -1.17
CA ALA A 175 -6.33 -2.52 -0.31
C ALA A 175 -5.41 -3.73 -0.07
N ASN A 176 -4.66 -4.15 -1.08
CA ASN A 176 -3.71 -5.26 -0.96
C ASN A 176 -2.52 -4.90 -0.06
N ILE A 177 -2.01 -3.67 -0.14
CA ILE A 177 -0.95 -3.19 0.76
C ILE A 177 -1.44 -3.25 2.21
N ALA A 178 -2.66 -2.79 2.50
CA ALA A 178 -3.24 -2.86 3.83
C ALA A 178 -3.41 -4.32 4.33
N ARG A 179 -3.84 -5.24 3.45
CA ARG A 179 -3.94 -6.68 3.77
C ARG A 179 -2.59 -7.36 3.97
N GLN A 180 -1.54 -6.90 3.30
CA GLN A 180 -0.22 -7.50 3.44
C GLN A 180 0.37 -7.27 4.83
N GLU A 181 -0.05 -6.21 5.51
CA GLU A 181 0.37 -5.92 6.88
C GLU A 181 -0.31 -6.85 7.89
N SER A 182 -1.59 -7.14 7.70
CA SER A 182 -2.33 -8.06 8.56
C SER A 182 -1.87 -9.52 8.39
N SER A 183 -1.57 -9.96 7.16
CA SER A 183 -1.08 -11.32 6.91
C SER A 183 0.28 -11.58 7.56
N ARG A 184 1.19 -10.59 7.56
CA ARG A 184 2.50 -10.68 8.22
C ARG A 184 2.39 -10.86 9.73
N LEU A 185 1.38 -10.26 10.37
CA LEU A 185 1.11 -10.44 11.80
C LEU A 185 0.58 -11.84 12.09
N SER A 186 -0.37 -12.33 11.27
CA SER A 186 -0.95 -13.66 11.44
C SER A 186 0.11 -14.76 11.35
N VAL A 187 1.00 -14.71 10.35
CA VAL A 187 2.08 -15.70 10.19
C VAL A 187 3.06 -15.64 11.37
N ARG A 188 3.37 -14.44 11.89
CA ARG A 188 4.24 -14.29 13.06
C ARG A 188 3.60 -14.78 14.35
N LEU A 189 2.28 -14.81 14.45
CA LEU A 189 1.56 -15.33 15.60
C LEU A 189 1.40 -16.86 15.52
N LEU A 190 1.12 -17.40 14.33
CA LEU A 190 0.91 -18.83 14.15
C LEU A 190 2.21 -19.65 14.17
N LEU A 191 3.35 -19.07 13.76
CA LEU A 191 4.67 -19.75 13.81
C LEU A 191 5.06 -20.25 15.21
N PRO A 192 5.09 -19.41 16.27
CA PRO A 192 5.45 -19.86 17.62
C PRO A 192 4.40 -20.82 18.22
N VAL A 193 3.12 -20.62 17.93
CA VAL A 193 2.05 -21.52 18.39
C VAL A 193 2.21 -22.91 17.75
N GLY A 194 2.43 -22.99 16.43
CA GLY A 194 2.67 -24.24 15.73
C GLY A 194 3.92 -24.98 16.21
N LEU A 195 5.02 -24.25 16.47
CA LEU A 195 6.23 -24.82 17.06
C LEU A 195 6.00 -25.38 18.47
N CYS A 196 5.10 -24.78 19.26
CA CYS A 196 4.75 -25.25 20.60
C CYS A 196 3.89 -26.53 20.59
N PHE A 197 3.01 -26.70 19.60
CA PHE A 197 2.17 -27.89 19.48
C PHE A 197 2.93 -29.14 19.00
N LEU A 198 4.01 -28.96 18.24
CA LEU A 198 4.81 -30.05 17.67
C LEU A 198 5.40 -31.00 18.74
N PRO A 199 6.07 -30.53 19.82
CA PRO A 199 6.57 -31.40 20.88
C PRO A 199 5.46 -32.08 21.69
N SER A 200 4.33 -31.40 21.91
CA SER A 200 3.17 -32.00 22.61
C SER A 200 2.57 -33.16 21.81
N PHE A 201 2.41 -33.00 20.49
CA PHE A 201 1.93 -34.06 19.60
C PHE A 201 2.87 -35.28 19.57
N ILE A 202 4.19 -35.05 19.61
CA ILE A 202 5.18 -36.14 19.68
C ILE A 202 5.06 -36.94 20.97
N CYS A 203 4.91 -36.26 22.11
CA CYS A 203 4.75 -36.93 23.40
C CYS A 203 3.43 -37.70 23.52
N ILE A 204 2.33 -37.13 23.03
CA ILE A 204 0.97 -37.70 23.20
C ILE A 204 0.58 -38.68 22.09
N GLY A 205 1.04 -38.49 20.86
CA GLY A 205 0.64 -39.29 19.71
C GLY A 205 1.68 -40.33 19.30
N ILE A 206 2.91 -39.90 19.03
CA ILE A 206 3.94 -40.73 18.40
C ILE A 206 4.58 -41.70 19.40
N LEU A 207 4.93 -41.22 20.59
CA LEU A 207 5.53 -42.05 21.63
C LEU A 207 4.68 -43.29 22.02
N PRO A 208 3.37 -43.14 22.32
CA PRO A 208 2.54 -44.29 22.67
C PRO A 208 2.24 -45.22 21.49
N THR A 209 2.14 -44.70 20.27
CA THR A 209 1.89 -45.54 19.08
C THR A 209 3.09 -46.41 18.74
N VAL A 210 4.31 -45.85 18.78
CA VAL A 210 5.55 -46.63 18.56
C VAL A 210 5.75 -47.65 19.67
N MET A 211 5.46 -47.30 20.94
CA MET A 211 5.48 -48.28 22.04
C MET A 211 4.48 -49.42 21.85
N SER A 212 3.28 -49.13 21.31
CA SER A 212 2.26 -50.15 21.08
C SER A 212 2.59 -51.06 19.89
N LEU A 213 3.35 -50.59 18.90
CA LEU A 213 3.80 -51.38 17.76
C LEU A 213 5.02 -52.24 18.08
N MET A 214 5.87 -51.79 19.01
CA MET A 214 7.04 -52.53 19.47
C MET A 214 6.76 -53.54 20.59
N ARG A 215 5.53 -53.58 21.12
CA ARG A 215 5.07 -54.56 22.12
C ARG A 215 4.24 -55.64 21.45
#